data_AF-A0A7C1NIP8-F1
#
_entry.id   AF-A0A7C1NIP8-F1
#
_cell.length_a   1.000
_cell.length_b   1.000
_cell.length_c   1.000
_cell.angle_alpha   90.00
_cell.angle_beta   90.00
_cell.angle_gamma   90.00
#
_symmetry.space_group_name_H-M   'P 1'
#
loop_
_entity.id
_entity.type
_entity.pdbx_description
1 polymer ?
#
loop_
_entity_poly.entity_id
_entity_poly.type
_entity_poly.pdbx_seq_one_letter_code
_entity_poly.pdbx_strand_id
1 'polypeptide(L)' 'MSHLMKYFLSFSCRCGKPKKRAFALCRPCFLFLPHSLRPYLYQAFGYGFEQAYEHAAEYLKKNGKWSHLVE' A
#
# COMPACT_ATOMS: atom_id res chain seq x y z
N MET A 1 7.99 3.49 -16.92
CA MET A 1 7.65 3.80 -15.50
C MET A 1 6.58 2.82 -15.03
N SER A 2 6.88 2.01 -14.02
CA SER A 2 5.91 1.04 -13.46
C SER A 2 4.69 1.76 -12.85
N HIS A 3 3.48 1.20 -13.03
CA HIS A 3 2.22 1.76 -12.50
C HIS A 3 2.27 2.00 -10.98
N LEU A 4 3.01 1.17 -10.25
CA LEU A 4 3.20 1.25 -8.81
C LEU A 4 3.94 2.53 -8.38
N MET A 5 4.90 2.98 -9.18
CA MET A 5 5.70 4.18 -8.89
C MET A 5 4.87 5.46 -9.02
N LYS A 6 3.99 5.54 -10.03
CA LYS A 6 3.00 6.63 -10.17
C LYS A 6 2.09 6.71 -8.95
N TYR A 7 1.63 5.55 -8.49
CA TYR A 7 0.75 5.44 -7.33
C TYR A 7 1.45 5.83 -6.02
N PHE A 8 2.72 5.46 -5.85
CA PHE A 8 3.51 5.85 -4.68
C PHE A 8 3.71 7.37 -4.59
N LEU A 9 3.84 8.03 -5.74
CA LEU A 9 3.93 9.49 -5.84
C LEU A 9 2.59 10.22 -5.65
N SER A 10 1.46 9.49 -5.64
CA SER A 10 0.14 10.08 -5.41
C SER A 10 -0.09 10.43 -3.93
N PHE A 11 -1.12 11.25 -3.69
CA PHE A 11 -1.61 11.61 -2.36
C PHE A 11 -2.83 10.80 -1.92
N SER A 12 -3.20 9.74 -2.66
CA SER A 12 -4.40 8.94 -2.41
C SER A 12 -4.07 7.47 -2.16
N CYS A 13 -4.59 6.92 -1.06
CA CYS A 13 -4.60 5.48 -0.78
C CYS A 13 -5.67 4.78 -1.65
N ARG A 14 -5.54 3.47 -1.92
CA ARG A 14 -6.49 2.71 -2.75
C ARG A 14 -7.84 2.58 -2.06
N CYS A 15 -7.88 2.75 -0.73
CA CYS A 15 -9.13 2.88 0.01
C CYS A 15 -9.79 4.27 -0.11
N GLY A 16 -9.31 5.15 -0.99
CA GLY A 16 -9.81 6.52 -1.21
C GLY A 16 -9.36 7.57 -0.19
N LYS A 17 -8.69 7.18 0.90
CA LYS A 17 -8.23 8.12 1.95
C LYS A 17 -6.91 8.80 1.56
N PRO A 18 -6.66 10.04 2.01
CA PRO A 18 -5.40 10.71 1.73
C PRO A 18 -4.21 9.98 2.37
N LYS A 19 -3.07 10.00 1.68
CA LYS A 19 -1.76 9.54 2.16
C LYS A 19 -0.70 10.61 1.91
N LYS A 20 0.38 10.56 2.67
CA LYS A 20 1.55 11.41 2.41
C LYS A 20 2.25 10.94 1.13
N ARG A 21 2.90 11.86 0.42
CA ARG A 21 3.74 11.54 -0.74
C ARG A 21 4.85 10.57 -0.29
N ALA A 22 5.18 9.61 -1.14
CA ALA A 22 6.15 8.55 -0.83
C ALA A 22 5.77 7.63 0.34
N PHE A 23 4.49 7.58 0.71
CA PHE A 23 3.95 6.50 1.53
C PHE A 23 3.18 5.54 0.64
N ALA A 24 3.32 4.24 0.92
CA ALA A 24 2.59 3.20 0.19
C ALA A 24 1.08 3.24 0.49
N LEU A 25 0.72 3.56 1.74
CA LEU A 25 -0.64 3.47 2.28
C LEU A 25 -0.99 4.72 3.10
N CYS A 26 -2.29 4.97 3.29
CA CYS A 26 -2.73 5.90 4.33
C CYS A 26 -2.48 5.31 5.72
N ARG A 27 -2.38 6.19 6.72
CA ARG A 27 -2.16 5.80 8.13
C ARG A 27 -3.11 4.68 8.63
N PRO A 28 -4.44 4.73 8.41
CA PRO A 28 -5.32 3.67 8.91
C PRO A 28 -5.12 2.32 8.19
N CYS A 29 -4.82 2.30 6.89
CA CYS A 29 -4.48 1.05 6.21
C CYS A 29 -3.16 0.50 6.73
N PHE A 30 -2.15 1.34 6.92
CA PHE A 30 -0.85 0.94 7.44
C PHE A 30 -0.93 0.36 8.87
N LEU A 31 -1.70 1.00 9.76
CA LEU A 31 -1.91 0.51 11.13
C LEU A 31 -2.76 -0.76 11.18
N PHE A 32 -3.57 -1.02 10.17
CA PHE A 32 -4.37 -2.24 10.10
C PHE A 32 -3.53 -3.47 9.69
N LEU A 33 -2.37 -3.25 9.05
CA LEU A 33 -1.48 -4.34 8.67
C LEU A 33 -0.83 -5.00 9.90
N PRO A 34 -0.50 -6.30 9.80
CA PRO A 34 0.29 -6.99 10.80
C PRO A 34 1.65 -6.32 10.95
N HIS A 35 2.15 -6.29 12.19
CA HIS A 35 3.41 -5.60 12.53
C HIS A 35 4.61 -6.13 11.73
N SER A 36 4.61 -7.42 11.38
CA SER A 36 5.65 -8.06 10.56
C SER A 36 5.71 -7.52 9.14
N LEU A 37 4.60 -7.07 8.55
CA LEU A 37 4.54 -6.63 7.15
C LEU A 37 4.91 -5.15 6.96
N ARG A 38 4.69 -4.34 8.00
CA ARG A 38 4.96 -2.89 8.01
C ARG A 38 6.38 -2.48 7.57
N PRO A 39 7.48 -3.09 8.08
CA PRO A 39 8.84 -2.66 7.71
C PRO A 39 9.13 -2.87 6.22
N TYR A 40 8.54 -3.89 5.59
CA TYR A 40 8.77 -4.18 4.17
C TYR A 40 8.19 -3.12 3.24
N LEU A 41 7.20 -2.35 3.69
CA LEU A 41 6.62 -1.23 2.91
C LEU A 41 7.51 0.02 2.89
N TYR A 42 8.62 0.03 3.63
CA TYR A 42 9.64 1.08 3.58
C TYR A 42 10.85 0.70 2.73
N GLN A 43 10.88 -0.50 2.16
CA GLN A 43 11.96 -0.89 1.27
C GLN A 43 11.87 -0.16 -0.08
N ALA A 44 13.00 -0.10 -0.78
CA ALA A 44 13.07 0.46 -2.12
C ALA A 44 12.38 -0.46 -3.14
N PHE A 45 11.89 0.14 -4.23
CA PHE A 45 11.45 -0.61 -5.41
C PHE A 45 12.58 -1.51 -5.92
N GLY A 46 12.24 -2.76 -6.26
CA GLY A 46 13.21 -3.78 -6.68
C GLY A 46 13.91 -4.52 -5.54
N TYR A 47 13.69 -4.14 -4.29
CA TYR A 47 14.27 -4.82 -3.11
C TYR A 47 13.24 -5.62 -2.29
N GLY A 48 12.01 -5.77 -2.77
CA GLY A 48 10.95 -6.49 -2.05
C GLY A 48 9.72 -5.64 -1.73
N PHE A 49 9.76 -4.34 -2.07
CA PHE A 49 8.63 -3.43 -1.86
C PHE A 49 7.38 -3.89 -2.62
N GLU A 50 7.54 -4.33 -3.86
CA GLU A 50 6.43 -4.75 -4.72
C GLU A 50 5.66 -5.93 -4.10
N GLN A 51 6.37 -6.97 -3.67
CA GLN A 51 5.79 -8.14 -3.01
C GLN A 51 5.15 -7.76 -1.67
N ALA A 52 5.80 -6.89 -0.90
CA ALA A 52 5.23 -6.39 0.35
C ALA A 52 3.93 -5.61 0.14
N TYR A 53 3.87 -4.81 -0.92
CA TYR A 53 2.68 -4.06 -1.29
C TYR A 53 1.56 -4.99 -1.77
N GLU A 54 1.86 -6.03 -2.55
CA GLU A 54 0.88 -7.05 -2.95
C GLU A 54 0.32 -7.80 -1.75
N HIS A 55 1.17 -8.27 -0.83
CA HIS A 55 0.73 -8.91 0.41
C HIS A 55 -0.14 -7.97 1.26
N ALA A 56 0.25 -6.68 1.37
CA ALA A 56 -0.54 -5.69 2.09
C ALA A 56 -1.89 -5.46 1.41
N ALA A 57 -1.92 -5.41 0.08
CA ALA A 57 -3.14 -5.25 -0.69
C ALA A 57 -4.10 -6.43 -0.48
N GLU A 58 -3.61 -7.66 -0.55
CA GLU A 58 -4.40 -8.87 -0.27
C GLU A 58 -4.94 -8.89 1.15
N TYR A 59 -4.10 -8.57 2.13
CA TYR A 59 -4.52 -8.52 3.53
C TYR A 59 -5.63 -7.48 3.72
N LEU A 60 -5.46 -6.28 3.17
CA LEU A 60 -6.46 -5.21 3.30
C LEU A 60 -7.76 -5.53 2.56
N LYS A 61 -7.71 -6.24 1.43
CA LYS A 61 -8.91 -6.74 0.73
C LYS A 61 -9.65 -7.79 1.55
N LYS A 62 -8.95 -8.84 2.02
CA LYS A 62 -9.54 -9.93 2.83
C LYS A 62 -10.24 -9.41 4.08
N ASN A 63 -9.75 -8.30 4.62
CA ASN A 63 -10.32 -7.66 5.81
C ASN A 63 -11.25 -6.47 5.50
N GLY A 64 -11.71 -6.34 4.24
CA GLY A 64 -12.72 -5.35 3.84
C GLY A 64 -12.28 -3.89 3.90
N LYS A 65 -10.97 -3.60 4.07
CA LYS A 65 -10.44 -2.22 4.02
C LYS A 65 -10.38 -1.67 2.60
N TRP A 66 -10.13 -2.55 1.63
CA TRP A 66 -10.03 -2.22 0.21
C TRP A 66 -11.17 -2.95 -0.51
N SER A 67 -12.29 -2.27 -0.70
CA SER A 67 -13.54 -2.89 -1.17
C SER A 67 -13.66 -2.99 -2.70
N HIS A 68 -12.99 -2.13 -3.47
CA HIS A 68 -12.99 -2.21 -4.93
C HIS A 68 -11.60 -1.78 -5.44
N LEU A 69 -10.92 -2.67 -6.16
CA LEU A 69 -9.86 -2.21 -7.04
C LEU A 69 -10.55 -1.43 -8.15
N VAL A 70 -10.24 -0.14 -8.27
CA VAL A 70 -10.38 0.51 -9.57
C VAL A 70 -9.29 -0.14 -10.43
N GLU A 71 -9.72 -0.96 -11.39
CA GLU A 71 -8.87 -1.52 -12.44
C GLU A 71 -8.14 -0.42 -13.22
#